data_AF-A0ABD0ZHM3-F1
#
_entry.id   AF-A0ABD0ZHM3-F1
#
_cell.length_a   1.000
_cell.length_b   1.000
_cell.length_c   1.000
_cell.angle_alpha   90.00
_cell.angle_beta   90.00
_cell.angle_gamma   90.00
#
_symmetry.space_group_name_H-M   'P 1'
#
loop_
_entity.id
_entity.type
_entity.pdbx_description
1 polymer ?
#
loop_
_entity_poly.entity_id
_entity_poly.type
_entity_poly.pdbx_seq_one_letter_code
_entity_poly.pdbx_strand_id
1 'polypeptide(L)'
;MVSGMRGTRKRPNWINKTIWETMCACWDTEEAKKMSQIYSDARMSELDGLGPHIHLSGPKSYNQIQQDLEEELGRPVNLGEVFMKTHTRPDGTYVDIKAEKIAQTYAKNGQEKLAELETEAYTLSDCASRARDLTVDDYTTIFLQSTEKDSRGTPYGVGSLKDTLLYGKRKQPGDTSSFVAIQEKLKEAQRKIEEQAAYNERLEAEHSRAAAEHSRAVAEQKDKIENLSMVEKYLRQTDPQYLDVVATQSAAPQGTPPPAAS
;
A
#
# COMPACT_ATOMS: atom_id res chain seq x y z
N MET A 1 -3.21 -11.59 18.58
CA MET A 1 -1.81 -11.24 18.88
C MET A 1 -1.25 -12.25 19.88
N VAL A 2 -0.02 -12.75 19.68
CA VAL A 2 0.63 -13.75 20.56
C VAL A 2 0.79 -13.24 22.00
N SER A 3 1.04 -11.94 22.18
CA SER A 3 1.26 -11.31 23.50
C SER A 3 0.08 -11.47 24.46
N GLY A 4 -1.17 -11.35 23.99
CA GLY A 4 -2.36 -11.60 24.81
C GLY A 4 -2.50 -13.07 25.23
N MET A 5 -1.96 -13.98 24.43
CA MET A 5 -1.95 -15.42 24.73
C MET A 5 -0.86 -15.77 25.75
N ARG A 6 0.26 -15.02 25.80
CA ARG A 6 1.27 -15.14 26.87
C ARG A 6 0.66 -14.91 28.25
N GLY A 7 -0.19 -13.90 28.40
CA GLY A 7 -0.85 -13.60 29.69
C GLY A 7 -1.88 -14.66 30.09
N THR A 8 -2.70 -15.12 29.14
CA THR A 8 -3.77 -16.11 29.42
C THR A 8 -3.30 -17.55 29.44
N ARG A 9 -2.09 -17.83 28.94
CA ARG A 9 -1.51 -19.18 28.74
C ARG A 9 -2.40 -20.13 27.92
N LYS A 10 -3.38 -19.59 27.19
CA LYS A 10 -4.25 -20.37 26.31
C LYS A 10 -3.61 -20.50 24.94
N ARG A 11 -3.32 -21.74 24.53
CA ARG A 11 -2.78 -22.04 23.20
C ARG A 11 -3.81 -21.71 22.11
N PRO A 12 -3.49 -20.88 21.13
CA PRO A 12 -4.32 -20.72 19.93
C PRO A 12 -4.28 -21.93 19.01
N ASN A 13 -5.37 -22.16 18.26
CA ASN A 13 -5.51 -23.30 17.34
C ASN A 13 -4.48 -23.29 16.18
N TRP A 14 -4.00 -22.12 15.77
CA TRP A 14 -3.01 -21.96 14.69
C TRP A 14 -1.55 -22.12 15.12
N ILE A 15 -1.25 -22.28 16.42
CA ILE A 15 0.10 -22.61 16.91
C ILE A 15 0.18 -24.11 17.24
N ASN A 16 1.19 -24.76 16.66
CA ASN A 16 1.50 -26.15 16.98
C ASN A 16 1.79 -26.33 18.49
N LYS A 17 1.34 -27.45 19.07
CA LYS A 17 1.47 -27.73 20.51
C LYS A 17 2.92 -27.62 20.99
N THR A 18 3.85 -28.24 20.28
CA THR A 18 5.27 -28.27 20.65
C THR A 18 5.88 -26.87 20.61
N ILE A 19 5.55 -26.08 19.59
CA ILE A 19 6.01 -24.69 19.49
C ILE A 19 5.48 -23.86 20.66
N TRP A 20 4.20 -24.03 21.01
CA TRP A 20 3.60 -23.32 22.15
C TRP A 20 4.26 -23.66 23.48
N GLU A 21 4.57 -24.94 23.71
CA GLU A 21 5.27 -25.42 24.91
C GLU A 21 6.67 -24.80 25.00
N THR A 22 7.43 -24.79 23.89
CA THR A 22 8.74 -24.13 23.82
C THR A 22 8.63 -22.64 24.12
N MET A 23 7.65 -21.93 23.54
CA MET A 23 7.43 -20.51 23.81
C MET A 23 7.11 -20.24 25.28
N CYS A 24 6.28 -21.08 25.91
CA CYS A 24 5.97 -20.98 27.33
C CYS A 24 7.22 -21.18 28.18
N ALA A 25 8.02 -22.22 27.90
CA ALA A 25 9.27 -22.48 28.60
C ALA A 25 10.25 -21.30 28.47
N CYS A 26 10.39 -20.71 27.27
CA CYS A 26 11.20 -19.51 27.06
C CYS A 26 10.68 -18.29 27.85
N TRP A 27 9.37 -18.11 27.97
CA TRP A 27 8.79 -17.01 28.75
C TRP A 27 8.91 -17.20 30.26
N ASP A 28 9.06 -18.45 30.71
CA ASP A 28 9.16 -18.80 32.13
C ASP A 28 10.58 -18.75 32.66
N THR A 29 11.59 -18.55 31.79
CA THR A 29 12.96 -18.34 32.25
C THR A 29 13.08 -17.02 33.01
N GLU A 30 13.97 -16.99 34.00
CA GLU A 30 14.17 -15.82 34.85
C GLU A 30 14.75 -14.64 34.06
N GLU A 31 15.56 -14.91 33.04
CA GLU A 31 16.07 -13.88 32.14
C GLU A 31 14.93 -13.20 31.38
N ALA A 32 13.99 -13.97 30.84
CA ALA A 32 12.85 -13.43 30.09
C ALA A 32 11.91 -12.63 31.00
N LYS A 33 11.67 -13.09 32.23
CA LYS A 33 10.88 -12.35 33.23
C LYS A 33 11.58 -11.07 33.64
N LYS A 34 12.88 -11.12 33.96
CA LYS A 34 13.68 -9.96 34.35
C LYS A 34 13.71 -8.91 33.25
N MET A 35 13.96 -9.30 32.00
CA MET A 35 13.93 -8.36 30.88
C MET A 35 12.53 -7.77 30.69
N SER A 36 11.48 -8.59 30.78
CA SER A 36 10.09 -8.11 30.71
C SER A 36 9.78 -7.09 31.81
N GLN A 37 10.29 -7.29 33.02
CA GLN A 37 10.14 -6.38 34.15
C GLN A 37 10.91 -5.07 33.91
N ILE A 38 12.19 -5.14 33.55
CA ILE A 38 13.02 -3.97 33.23
C ILE A 38 12.35 -3.12 32.13
N TYR A 39 11.86 -3.76 31.07
CA TYR A 39 11.16 -3.04 30.00
C TYR A 39 9.81 -2.48 30.45
N SER A 40 9.12 -3.14 31.38
CA SER A 40 7.88 -2.62 31.96
C SER A 40 8.15 -1.40 32.82
N ASP A 41 9.13 -1.50 33.72
CA ASP A 41 9.54 -0.43 34.62
C ASP A 41 10.08 0.76 33.83
N ALA A 42 10.89 0.54 32.80
CA ALA A 42 11.37 1.61 31.92
C ALA A 42 10.25 2.28 31.12
N ARG A 43 9.16 1.56 30.78
CA ARG A 43 7.99 2.15 30.11
C ARG A 43 7.08 2.92 31.08
N MET A 44 6.98 2.44 32.32
CA MET A 44 6.09 2.99 33.34
C MET A 44 6.82 3.95 34.29
N SER A 45 8.13 4.13 34.13
CA SER A 45 8.93 5.01 34.97
C SER A 45 8.39 6.43 34.86
N GLU A 46 8.25 7.07 36.02
CA GLU A 46 7.93 8.49 36.10
C GLU A 46 9.15 9.28 35.60
N LEU A 47 9.16 9.64 34.32
CA LEU A 47 10.13 10.58 33.75
C LEU A 47 9.91 11.96 34.41
N ASP A 48 10.67 12.26 35.46
CA ASP A 48 10.62 13.51 36.23
C ASP A 48 9.21 13.83 36.81
N GLY A 49 8.44 12.80 37.18
CA GLY A 49 7.07 12.96 37.69
C GLY A 49 6.04 13.38 36.64
N LEU A 50 6.38 13.35 35.35
CA LEU A 50 5.47 13.66 34.24
C LEU A 50 4.67 12.44 33.75
N GLY A 51 4.99 11.27 34.30
CA GLY A 51 4.37 9.99 33.93
C GLY A 51 4.90 9.42 32.61
N PRO A 52 4.35 8.27 32.18
CA PRO A 52 4.71 7.65 30.91
C PRO A 52 4.25 8.49 29.71
N HIS A 53 5.09 8.54 28.67
CA HIS A 53 4.72 9.16 27.39
C HIS A 53 3.64 8.33 26.67
N ILE A 54 2.44 8.88 26.55
CA ILE A 54 1.28 8.20 25.95
C ILE A 54 0.66 9.13 24.90
N HIS A 55 0.20 8.57 23.78
CA HIS A 55 -0.64 9.28 22.79
C HIS A 55 -1.82 8.39 22.38
N LEU A 56 -2.91 9.00 21.92
CA LEU A 56 -4.17 8.35 21.57
C LEU A 56 -4.40 8.22 20.05
N SER A 57 -3.35 8.28 19.24
CA SER A 57 -3.49 8.13 17.77
C SER A 57 -3.92 6.73 17.34
N GLY A 58 -3.82 5.73 18.22
CA GLY A 58 -4.05 4.34 17.89
C GLY A 58 -3.17 3.91 16.70
N PRO A 59 -3.70 3.16 15.71
CA PRO A 59 -2.94 2.76 14.53
C PRO A 59 -2.77 3.87 13.49
N LYS A 60 -3.37 5.05 13.68
CA LYS A 60 -3.27 6.14 12.71
C LYS A 60 -1.96 6.89 12.88
N SER A 61 -1.34 7.24 11.75
CA SER A 61 -0.21 8.17 11.75
C SER A 61 -0.68 9.60 12.02
N TYR A 62 0.22 10.47 12.46
CA TYR A 62 -0.12 11.88 12.69
C TYR A 62 -0.49 12.59 11.37
N ASN A 63 0.10 12.18 10.24
CA ASN A 63 -0.28 12.66 8.91
C ASN A 63 -1.73 12.28 8.59
N GLN A 64 -2.14 11.05 8.89
CA GLN A 64 -3.53 10.62 8.67
C GLN A 64 -4.49 11.40 9.56
N ILE A 65 -4.14 11.61 10.84
CA ILE A 65 -4.97 12.39 11.76
C ILE A 65 -5.10 13.84 11.29
N GLN A 66 -4.02 14.43 10.79
CA GLN A 66 -4.08 15.77 10.20
C GLN A 66 -5.03 15.80 9.01
N GLN A 67 -4.92 14.86 8.07
CA GLN A 67 -5.83 14.79 6.91
C GLN A 67 -7.29 14.60 7.33
N ASP A 68 -7.55 13.69 8.27
CA ASP A 68 -8.89 13.44 8.78
C ASP A 68 -9.48 14.71 9.44
N LEU A 69 -8.66 15.47 10.18
CA LEU A 69 -9.07 16.74 10.79
C LEU A 69 -9.29 17.84 9.74
N GLU A 70 -8.46 17.90 8.70
CA GLU A 70 -8.61 18.86 7.61
C GLU A 70 -9.89 18.60 6.81
N GLU A 71 -10.26 17.32 6.63
CA GLU A 71 -11.53 16.90 6.05
C GLU A 71 -12.72 17.24 6.96
N GLU A 72 -12.63 16.95 8.26
CA GLU A 72 -13.67 17.25 9.27
C GLU A 72 -13.95 18.74 9.38
N LEU A 73 -12.91 19.58 9.37
CA LEU A 73 -13.02 21.03 9.55
C LEU A 73 -13.15 21.81 8.24
N GLY A 74 -12.92 21.17 7.08
CA GLY A 74 -12.94 21.81 5.77
C GLY A 74 -11.88 22.91 5.59
N ARG A 75 -10.82 22.90 6.41
CA ARG A 75 -9.73 23.89 6.37
C ARG A 75 -8.40 23.25 6.76
N PRO A 76 -7.26 23.87 6.40
CA PRO A 76 -5.96 23.45 6.89
C PRO A 76 -5.90 23.50 8.42
N VAL A 77 -5.26 22.48 9.00
CA VAL A 77 -5.15 22.28 10.45
C VAL A 77 -3.73 22.62 10.89
N ASN A 78 -3.60 23.27 12.04
CA ASN A 78 -2.29 23.59 12.60
C ASN A 78 -1.74 22.45 13.47
N LEU A 79 -0.43 22.48 13.72
CA LEU A 79 0.23 21.43 14.49
C LEU A 79 -0.31 21.29 15.92
N GLY A 80 -0.69 22.40 16.55
CA GLY A 80 -1.31 22.41 17.87
C GLY A 80 -2.64 21.65 17.90
N GLU A 81 -3.49 21.82 16.89
CA GLU A 81 -4.75 21.08 16.77
C GLU A 81 -4.55 19.57 16.65
N VAL A 82 -3.58 19.14 15.84
CA VAL A 82 -3.22 17.71 15.73
C VAL A 82 -2.72 17.19 17.07
N PHE A 83 -1.85 17.94 17.74
CA PHE A 83 -1.32 17.58 19.05
C PHE A 83 -2.44 17.43 20.09
N MET A 84 -3.37 18.39 20.14
CA MET A 84 -4.53 18.34 21.03
C MET A 84 -5.39 17.12 20.74
N LYS A 85 -5.67 16.80 19.47
CA LYS A 85 -6.44 15.60 19.10
C LYS A 85 -5.76 14.30 19.55
N THR A 86 -4.43 14.23 19.52
CA THR A 86 -3.70 13.01 19.88
C THR A 86 -3.39 12.88 21.37
N HIS A 87 -3.44 13.97 22.14
CA HIS A 87 -3.10 13.96 23.57
C HIS A 87 -4.27 14.34 24.48
N THR A 88 -5.48 14.51 23.94
CA THR A 88 -6.70 14.76 24.71
C THR A 88 -7.63 13.55 24.65
N ARG A 89 -8.10 13.10 25.80
CA ARG A 89 -9.10 12.04 25.93
C ARG A 89 -10.50 12.55 25.56
N PRO A 90 -11.47 11.67 25.26
CA PRO A 90 -12.84 12.08 25.00
C PRO A 90 -13.53 12.84 26.14
N ASP A 91 -13.05 12.68 27.38
CA ASP A 91 -13.53 13.42 28.56
C ASP A 91 -12.92 14.84 28.68
N GLY A 92 -12.04 15.22 27.75
CA GLY A 92 -11.35 16.51 27.72
C GLY A 92 -10.06 16.58 28.56
N THR A 93 -9.70 15.50 29.28
CA THR A 93 -8.46 15.45 30.07
C THR A 93 -7.27 15.04 29.22
N TYR A 94 -6.06 15.46 29.60
CA TYR A 94 -4.84 15.10 28.89
C TYR A 94 -4.35 13.70 29.27
N VAL A 95 -3.63 13.09 28.34
CA VAL A 95 -3.09 11.73 28.47
C VAL A 95 -1.89 11.66 29.42
N ASP A 96 -1.13 12.74 29.49
CA ASP A 96 0.04 12.90 30.33
C ASP A 96 0.19 14.38 30.78
N ILE A 97 0.90 14.58 31.89
CA ILE A 97 1.06 15.90 32.53
C ILE A 97 1.89 16.84 31.64
N LYS A 98 2.82 16.30 30.85
CA LYS A 98 3.66 17.09 29.96
C LYS A 98 2.83 17.67 28.82
N ALA A 99 1.89 16.91 28.27
CA ALA A 99 0.99 17.34 27.23
C ALA A 99 0.05 18.43 27.72
N GLU A 100 -0.46 18.30 28.96
CA GLU A 100 -1.25 19.35 29.60
C GLU A 100 -0.46 20.66 29.72
N LYS A 101 0.77 20.60 30.24
CA LYS A 101 1.64 21.79 30.36
C LYS A 101 1.89 22.46 29.01
N ILE A 102 2.23 21.68 27.99
CA ILE A 102 2.47 22.19 26.62
C ILE A 102 1.20 22.84 26.07
N ALA A 103 0.03 22.22 26.25
CA ALA A 103 -1.24 22.77 25.79
C ALA A 103 -1.60 24.09 26.49
N GLN A 104 -1.37 24.18 27.82
CA GLN A 104 -1.60 25.40 28.59
C GLN A 104 -0.65 26.53 28.13
N THR A 105 0.65 26.24 27.97
CA THR A 105 1.63 27.21 27.45
C THR A 105 1.28 27.63 26.03
N TYR A 106 0.85 26.69 25.18
CA TYR A 106 0.43 26.98 23.81
C TYR A 106 -0.77 27.93 23.76
N ALA A 107 -1.81 27.66 24.57
CA ALA A 107 -2.98 28.53 24.65
C ALA A 107 -2.61 29.94 25.14
N LYS A 108 -1.75 30.03 26.17
CA LYS A 108 -1.24 31.30 26.69
C LYS A 108 -0.46 32.10 25.63
N ASN A 109 0.50 31.46 24.98
CA ASN A 109 1.34 32.11 23.96
C ASN A 109 0.50 32.55 22.75
N GLY A 110 -0.54 31.78 22.39
CA GLY A 110 -1.51 32.15 21.37
C GLY A 110 -2.27 33.43 21.72
N GLN A 111 -2.75 33.54 22.96
CA GLN A 111 -3.45 34.74 23.45
C GLN A 111 -2.52 35.95 23.51
N GLU A 112 -1.28 35.78 23.99
CA GLU A 112 -0.28 36.85 24.03
C GLU A 112 0.04 37.37 22.62
N LYS A 113 0.19 36.48 21.64
CA LYS A 113 0.46 36.88 20.25
C LYS A 113 -0.71 37.63 19.60
N LEU A 114 -1.95 37.23 19.91
CA LEU A 114 -3.13 37.97 19.46
C LEU A 114 -3.20 39.37 20.09
N ALA A 115 -2.91 39.49 21.38
CA ALA A 115 -2.89 40.78 22.07
C ALA A 115 -1.77 41.70 21.53
N GLU A 116 -0.59 41.16 21.24
CA GLU A 116 0.51 41.92 20.62
C GLU A 116 0.08 42.48 19.25
N LEU A 117 -0.50 41.64 18.37
CA LEU A 117 -1.00 42.07 17.06
C LEU A 117 -2.11 43.14 17.15
N GLU A 118 -2.96 43.05 18.18
CA GLU A 118 -3.96 44.08 18.46
C GLU A 118 -3.28 45.42 18.82
N THR A 119 -2.30 45.41 19.72
CA THR A 119 -1.55 46.63 20.10
C THR A 119 -0.73 47.22 18.95
N GLU A 120 -0.13 46.38 18.09
CA GLU A 120 0.59 46.82 16.89
C GLU A 120 -0.34 47.50 15.89
N ALA A 121 -1.55 46.97 15.71
CA ALA A 121 -2.56 47.58 14.84
C ALA A 121 -2.97 48.99 15.32
N TYR A 122 -3.06 49.18 16.64
CA TYR A 122 -3.37 50.48 17.25
C TYR A 122 -2.21 51.49 17.15
N THR A 123 -0.96 51.05 17.17
CA THR A 123 0.22 51.95 17.14
C THR A 123 0.63 52.37 15.73
N LEU A 124 0.29 51.58 14.70
CA LEU A 124 0.69 51.81 13.31
C LEU A 124 -0.40 52.43 12.42
N SER A 125 -1.65 52.55 12.87
CA SER A 125 -2.77 52.97 12.02
C SER A 125 -3.50 54.22 12.52
N ASP A 126 -3.52 55.26 11.68
CA ASP A 126 -4.34 56.47 11.82
C ASP A 126 -5.77 56.29 11.24
N CYS A 127 -6.15 55.10 10.75
CA CYS A 127 -7.53 54.75 10.41
C CYS A 127 -7.69 53.25 10.01
N ALA A 128 -8.56 52.53 10.74
CA ALA A 128 -9.36 51.38 10.27
C ALA A 128 -8.69 50.05 9.82
N SER A 129 -7.43 49.77 10.16
CA SER A 129 -6.87 48.42 9.92
C SER A 129 -7.20 47.48 11.09
N ARG A 130 -8.07 46.48 10.87
CA ARG A 130 -8.34 45.41 11.86
C ARG A 130 -7.05 44.60 12.08
N ALA A 131 -6.77 44.21 13.33
CA ALA A 131 -5.68 43.29 13.64
C ALA A 131 -5.79 42.03 12.76
N ARG A 132 -4.66 41.61 12.17
CA ARG A 132 -4.63 40.40 11.35
C ARG A 132 -4.89 39.18 12.23
N ASP A 133 -5.66 38.23 11.72
CA ASP A 133 -5.80 36.93 12.39
C ASP A 133 -4.49 36.13 12.28
N LEU A 134 -4.21 35.28 13.27
CA LEU A 134 -3.07 34.37 13.22
C LEU A 134 -3.27 33.33 12.12
N THR A 135 -2.23 33.13 11.32
CA THR A 135 -2.19 32.11 10.27
C THR A 135 -1.90 30.72 10.87
N VAL A 136 -2.14 29.67 10.09
CA VAL A 136 -1.79 28.29 10.47
C VAL A 136 -0.29 28.15 10.79
N ASP A 137 0.56 28.89 10.08
CA ASP A 137 2.01 28.90 10.30
C ASP A 137 2.39 29.66 11.57
N ASP A 138 1.68 30.75 11.90
CA ASP A 138 1.84 31.44 13.17
C ASP A 138 1.51 30.48 14.33
N TYR A 139 0.37 29.80 14.29
CA TYR A 139 -0.02 28.80 15.29
C TYR A 139 0.98 27.64 15.38
N THR A 140 1.51 27.17 14.25
CA THR A 140 2.55 26.14 14.24
C THR A 140 3.84 26.62 14.90
N THR A 141 4.22 27.88 14.66
CA THR A 141 5.40 28.51 15.29
C THR A 141 5.20 28.66 16.79
N ILE A 142 4.03 29.13 17.22
CA ILE A 142 3.67 29.28 18.64
C ILE A 142 3.72 27.90 19.33
N PHE A 143 3.21 26.85 18.68
CA PHE A 143 3.30 25.49 19.22
C PHE A 143 4.76 25.05 19.39
N LEU A 144 5.60 25.25 18.38
CA LEU A 144 7.02 24.89 18.43
C LEU A 144 7.81 25.63 19.51
N GLN A 145 7.39 26.85 19.87
CA GLN A 145 7.95 27.62 20.99
C GLN A 145 7.41 27.16 22.36
N SER A 146 6.22 26.57 22.38
CA SER A 146 5.54 26.13 23.60
C SER A 146 5.94 24.73 24.05
N THR A 147 6.61 23.97 23.18
CA THR A 147 7.06 22.60 23.45
C THR A 147 8.54 22.52 23.78
N GLU A 148 8.87 21.59 24.67
CA GLU A 148 10.26 21.16 24.87
C GLU A 148 10.74 20.32 23.69
N LYS A 149 12.06 20.34 23.47
CA LYS A 149 12.76 19.52 22.48
C LYS A 149 13.63 18.49 23.16
N ASP A 150 13.73 17.29 22.58
CA ASP A 150 14.66 16.27 23.04
C ASP A 150 16.13 16.65 22.72
N SER A 151 17.08 15.83 23.16
CA SER A 151 18.51 16.02 22.87
C SER A 151 18.86 15.99 21.37
N ARG A 152 17.93 15.56 20.51
CA ARG A 152 18.06 15.55 19.05
C ARG A 152 17.34 16.74 18.40
N GLY A 153 16.78 17.65 19.19
CA GLY A 153 16.03 18.81 18.70
C GLY A 153 14.60 18.52 18.26
N THR A 154 14.09 17.30 18.50
CA THR A 154 12.72 16.91 18.11
C THR A 154 11.72 17.50 19.09
N PRO A 155 10.73 18.29 18.62
CA PRO A 155 9.68 18.80 19.49
C PRO A 155 8.77 17.65 19.97
N TYR A 156 8.34 17.73 21.22
CA TYR A 156 7.48 16.73 21.84
C TYR A 156 6.12 16.60 21.13
N GLY A 157 5.59 15.37 21.08
CA GLY A 157 4.22 15.11 20.62
C GLY A 157 3.94 15.37 19.13
N VAL A 158 4.97 15.59 18.31
CA VAL A 158 4.82 15.87 16.87
C VAL A 158 4.68 14.58 16.03
N GLY A 159 5.12 13.44 16.55
CA GLY A 159 5.02 12.15 15.87
C GLY A 159 5.71 12.14 14.50
N SER A 160 5.00 11.67 13.47
CA SER A 160 5.50 11.62 12.08
C SER A 160 5.48 12.98 11.36
N LEU A 161 4.95 14.04 11.97
CA LEU A 161 4.93 15.38 11.37
C LEU A 161 6.28 16.09 11.46
N LYS A 162 7.21 15.55 12.26
CA LYS A 162 8.55 16.12 12.43
C LYS A 162 9.31 16.15 11.10
N ASP A 163 9.06 15.19 10.22
CA ASP A 163 9.70 15.13 8.91
C ASP A 163 9.20 16.27 8.02
N THR A 164 7.91 16.60 8.11
CA THR A 164 7.32 17.74 7.40
C THR A 164 7.87 19.09 7.90
N LEU A 165 8.20 19.19 9.19
CA LEU A 165 8.74 20.40 9.81
C LEU A 165 10.26 20.58 9.62
N LEU A 166 11.02 19.49 9.65
CA LEU A 166 12.49 19.51 9.53
C LEU A 166 12.97 19.59 8.07
N TYR A 167 12.20 19.04 7.12
CA TYR A 167 12.59 18.99 5.71
C TYR A 167 11.90 20.03 4.82
N GLY A 168 11.24 21.03 5.41
CA GLY A 168 10.90 22.30 4.76
C GLY A 168 9.96 22.24 3.55
N LYS A 169 9.42 21.07 3.19
CA LYS A 169 8.35 20.95 2.20
C LYS A 169 7.43 19.82 2.61
N ARG A 170 6.17 20.17 2.95
CA ARG A 170 5.08 19.32 2.49
C ARG A 170 5.35 19.10 0.99
N LYS A 171 5.56 17.86 0.57
CA LYS A 171 5.12 17.51 -0.78
C LYS A 171 3.61 17.70 -0.74
N GLN A 172 3.18 18.91 -1.06
CA GLN A 172 1.78 19.18 -1.30
C GLN A 172 1.32 18.09 -2.29
N PRO A 173 0.12 17.51 -2.14
CA PRO A 173 -0.45 16.57 -3.10
C PRO A 173 -0.64 17.15 -4.53
N GLY A 174 0.02 18.26 -4.85
CA GLY A 174 -0.10 19.03 -6.07
C GLY A 174 1.20 19.74 -6.45
N ASP A 175 2.36 19.09 -6.32
CA ASP A 175 3.47 19.43 -7.22
C ASP A 175 2.97 19.11 -8.64
N THR A 176 2.37 20.11 -9.28
CA THR A 176 1.63 20.02 -10.55
C THR A 176 2.47 19.33 -11.63
N SER A 177 3.78 19.53 -11.57
CA SER A 177 4.77 18.87 -12.43
C SER A 177 4.78 17.33 -12.28
N SER A 178 4.70 16.81 -11.05
CA SER A 178 4.70 15.35 -10.79
C SER A 178 3.36 14.71 -11.16
N PHE A 179 2.24 15.40 -10.89
CA PHE A 179 0.91 14.91 -11.23
C PHE A 179 0.69 14.88 -12.75
N VAL A 180 1.09 15.94 -13.47
CA VAL A 180 1.02 15.99 -14.94
C VAL A 180 1.89 14.90 -15.56
N ALA A 181 3.11 14.68 -15.04
CA ALA A 181 3.99 13.61 -15.51
C ALA A 181 3.38 12.21 -15.29
N ILE A 182 2.69 11.98 -14.18
CA ILE A 182 1.99 10.71 -13.91
C ILE A 182 0.78 10.55 -14.84
N GLN A 183 0.01 11.62 -15.05
CA GLN A 183 -1.16 11.61 -15.92
C GLN A 183 -0.77 11.33 -17.39
N GLU A 184 0.35 11.88 -17.84
CA GLU A 184 0.89 11.65 -19.18
C GLU A 184 1.37 10.20 -19.36
N LYS A 185 2.09 9.66 -18.38
CA LYS A 185 2.46 8.23 -18.36
C LYS A 185 1.24 7.31 -18.37
N LEU A 186 0.16 7.67 -17.67
CA LEU A 186 -1.07 6.89 -17.64
C LEU A 186 -1.76 6.86 -19.01
N LYS A 187 -1.83 8.02 -19.69
CA LYS A 187 -2.34 8.11 -21.08
C LYS A 187 -1.47 7.31 -22.05
N GLU A 188 -0.15 7.38 -21.91
CA GLU A 188 0.76 6.63 -22.78
C GLU A 188 0.62 5.11 -22.57
N ALA A 189 0.48 4.67 -21.32
CA ALA A 189 0.23 3.26 -20.99
C ALA A 189 -1.10 2.77 -21.56
N GLN A 190 -2.17 3.57 -21.45
CA GLN A 190 -3.46 3.26 -22.05
C GLN A 190 -3.36 3.10 -23.57
N ARG A 191 -2.67 4.02 -24.25
CA ARG A 191 -2.41 3.92 -25.70
C ARG A 191 -1.68 2.63 -26.07
N LYS A 192 -0.66 2.23 -25.30
CA LYS A 192 0.08 0.97 -25.55
C LYS A 192 -0.79 -0.27 -25.35
N ILE A 193 -1.69 -0.25 -24.36
CA ILE A 193 -2.64 -1.35 -24.14
C ILE A 193 -3.60 -1.47 -25.33
N GLU A 194 -4.13 -0.35 -25.80
CA GLU A 194 -5.06 -0.33 -26.94
C GLU A 194 -4.38 -0.76 -28.24
N GLU A 195 -3.15 -0.31 -28.49
CA GLU A 195 -2.34 -0.74 -29.63
C GLU A 195 -2.04 -2.25 -29.59
N GLN A 196 -1.67 -2.77 -28.42
CA GLN A 196 -1.42 -4.20 -28.24
C GLN A 196 -2.71 -5.03 -28.41
N ALA A 197 -3.85 -4.53 -27.92
CA ALA A 197 -5.14 -5.19 -28.09
C ALA A 197 -5.52 -5.26 -29.58
N ALA A 198 -5.38 -4.17 -30.33
CA ALA A 198 -5.64 -4.14 -31.76
C ALA A 198 -4.69 -5.05 -32.56
N TYR A 199 -3.41 -5.14 -32.16
CA TYR A 199 -2.46 -6.08 -32.77
C TYR A 199 -2.85 -7.54 -32.51
N ASN A 200 -3.24 -7.86 -31.28
CA ASN A 200 -3.68 -9.21 -30.92
C ASN A 200 -4.96 -9.62 -31.66
N GLU A 201 -5.94 -8.72 -31.83
CA GLU A 201 -7.14 -8.97 -32.63
C GLU A 201 -6.81 -9.29 -34.09
N ARG A 202 -5.83 -8.59 -34.68
CA ARG A 202 -5.39 -8.88 -36.07
C ARG A 202 -4.77 -10.26 -36.19
N LEU A 203 -3.90 -10.63 -35.24
CA LEU A 203 -3.30 -11.96 -35.20
C LEU A 203 -4.36 -13.04 -35.00
N GLU A 204 -5.34 -12.81 -34.13
CA GLU A 204 -6.42 -13.77 -33.89
C GLU A 204 -7.32 -13.94 -35.12
N ALA A 205 -7.61 -12.85 -35.85
CA ALA A 205 -8.34 -12.90 -37.11
C ALA A 205 -7.55 -13.67 -38.20
N GLU A 206 -6.23 -13.48 -38.27
CA GLU A 206 -5.37 -14.21 -39.20
C GLU A 206 -5.30 -15.71 -38.86
N HIS A 207 -5.11 -16.05 -37.58
CA HIS A 207 -5.16 -17.43 -37.11
C HIS A 207 -6.51 -18.09 -37.37
N SER A 208 -7.62 -17.37 -37.18
CA SER A 208 -8.96 -17.87 -37.48
C SER A 208 -9.15 -18.14 -38.97
N ARG A 209 -8.64 -17.26 -39.86
CA ARG A 209 -8.66 -17.47 -41.31
C ARG A 209 -7.83 -18.69 -41.71
N ALA A 210 -6.61 -18.80 -41.21
CA ALA A 210 -5.74 -19.95 -41.46
C ALA A 210 -6.38 -21.27 -40.98
N ALA A 211 -7.03 -21.26 -39.81
CA ALA A 211 -7.75 -22.42 -39.29
C ALA A 211 -8.96 -22.80 -40.17
N ALA A 212 -9.71 -21.81 -40.66
CA ALA A 212 -10.83 -22.03 -41.58
C ALA A 212 -10.38 -22.59 -42.93
N GLU A 213 -9.28 -22.07 -43.49
CA GLU A 213 -8.67 -22.60 -44.72
C GLU A 213 -8.16 -24.02 -44.53
N HIS A 214 -7.45 -24.30 -43.44
CA HIS A 214 -7.00 -25.64 -43.11
C HIS A 214 -8.18 -26.62 -42.95
N SER A 215 -9.25 -26.20 -42.27
CA SER A 215 -10.46 -27.02 -42.12
C SER A 215 -11.12 -27.34 -43.46
N ARG A 216 -11.13 -26.40 -44.42
CA ARG A 216 -11.66 -26.64 -45.77
C ARG A 216 -10.80 -27.63 -46.54
N ALA A 217 -9.48 -27.45 -46.51
CA ALA A 217 -8.55 -28.37 -47.17
C ALA A 217 -8.67 -29.80 -46.62
N VAL A 218 -8.82 -29.94 -45.30
CA VAL A 218 -9.07 -31.25 -44.65
C VAL A 218 -10.39 -31.86 -45.10
N ALA A 219 -11.47 -31.07 -45.21
CA ALA A 219 -12.75 -31.56 -45.71
C ALA A 219 -12.66 -32.06 -47.16
N GLU A 220 -12.02 -31.28 -48.05
CA GLU A 220 -11.81 -31.69 -49.45
C GLU A 220 -10.95 -32.96 -49.58
N GLN A 221 -9.91 -33.10 -48.73
CA GLN A 221 -9.11 -34.32 -48.71
C GLN A 221 -9.91 -35.51 -48.19
N LYS A 222 -10.75 -35.31 -47.17
CA LYS A 222 -11.62 -36.36 -46.64
C LYS A 222 -12.59 -36.87 -47.72
N ASP A 223 -13.22 -35.99 -48.48
CA ASP A 223 -14.12 -36.39 -49.57
C ASP A 223 -13.40 -37.19 -50.66
N LYS A 224 -12.17 -36.79 -51.01
CA LYS A 224 -11.32 -37.55 -51.96
C LYS A 224 -10.97 -38.93 -51.41
N ILE A 225 -10.64 -39.04 -50.13
CA ILE A 225 -10.34 -40.33 -49.47
C ILE A 225 -11.59 -41.22 -49.45
N GLU A 226 -12.77 -40.69 -49.12
CA GLU A 226 -14.02 -41.45 -49.16
C GLU A 226 -14.34 -41.96 -50.57
N ASN A 227 -14.13 -41.12 -51.60
CA ASN A 227 -14.31 -41.55 -52.99
C ASN A 227 -13.29 -42.63 -53.40
N LEU A 228 -12.01 -42.46 -53.09
CA LEU A 228 -10.97 -43.47 -53.36
C LEU A 228 -11.26 -44.79 -52.64
N SER A 229 -11.73 -44.73 -51.40
CA SER A 229 -12.18 -45.90 -50.62
C SER A 229 -13.35 -46.62 -51.30
N MET A 230 -14.29 -45.88 -51.89
CA MET A 230 -15.39 -46.46 -52.66
C MET A 230 -14.91 -47.17 -53.93
N VAL A 231 -13.95 -46.58 -54.66
CA VAL A 231 -13.33 -47.19 -55.85
C VAL A 231 -12.53 -48.43 -55.45
N GLU A 232 -11.73 -48.38 -54.38
CA GLU A 232 -11.01 -49.54 -53.84
C GLU A 232 -11.97 -50.69 -53.55
N LYS A 233 -13.10 -50.41 -52.87
CA LYS A 233 -14.10 -51.43 -52.54
C LYS A 233 -14.72 -52.06 -53.79
N TYR A 234 -14.99 -51.27 -54.83
CA TYR A 234 -15.50 -51.78 -56.11
C TYR A 234 -14.45 -52.68 -56.80
N LEU A 235 -13.21 -52.20 -56.95
CA LEU A 235 -12.13 -52.96 -57.59
C LEU A 235 -11.84 -54.29 -56.89
N ARG A 236 -11.84 -54.32 -55.55
CA ARG A 236 -11.71 -55.58 -54.78
C ARG A 236 -12.81 -56.59 -55.07
N GLN A 237 -14.00 -56.15 -55.50
CA GLN A 237 -15.14 -57.02 -55.81
C GLN A 237 -15.15 -57.46 -57.27
N THR A 238 -14.72 -56.62 -58.20
CA THR A 238 -14.88 -56.86 -59.64
C THR A 238 -13.60 -57.28 -60.36
N ASP A 239 -12.41 -57.01 -59.81
CA ASP A 239 -11.13 -57.26 -60.47
C ASP A 239 -10.20 -58.17 -59.65
N PRO A 240 -10.01 -59.45 -60.05
CA PRO A 240 -9.08 -60.37 -59.41
C PRO A 240 -7.60 -59.98 -59.55
N GLN A 241 -7.20 -59.29 -60.63
CA GLN A 241 -5.80 -58.89 -60.84
C GLN A 241 -5.39 -57.77 -59.89
N TYR A 242 -6.34 -56.90 -59.52
CA TYR A 242 -6.12 -55.85 -58.52
C TYR A 242 -5.76 -56.43 -57.14
N LEU A 243 -6.40 -57.53 -56.73
CA LEU A 243 -6.09 -58.19 -55.44
C LEU A 243 -4.65 -58.71 -55.39
N ASP A 244 -4.15 -59.23 -56.51
CA ASP A 244 -2.79 -59.75 -56.63
C ASP A 244 -1.74 -58.63 -56.54
N VAL A 245 -2.03 -57.48 -57.16
CA VAL A 245 -1.19 -56.28 -57.06
C VAL A 245 -1.15 -55.72 -55.63
N VAL A 246 -2.29 -55.65 -54.94
CA VAL A 246 -2.35 -55.17 -53.55
C VAL A 246 -1.62 -56.11 -52.59
N ALA A 247 -1.72 -57.43 -52.80
CA ALA A 247 -0.98 -58.43 -52.03
C ALA A 247 0.54 -58.31 -52.25
N THR A 248 0.95 -58.07 -53.50
CA THR A 248 2.36 -57.88 -53.86
C THR A 248 2.95 -56.59 -53.27
N GLN A 249 2.20 -55.49 -53.29
CA GLN A 249 2.66 -54.21 -52.72
C GLN A 249 2.65 -54.18 -51.18
N SER A 250 1.71 -54.88 -50.52
CA SER A 250 1.71 -55.00 -49.05
C SER A 250 2.85 -55.86 -48.51
N ALA A 251 3.48 -56.68 -49.36
CA ALA A 251 4.61 -57.54 -48.99
C ALA A 251 5.99 -56.88 -49.16
N ALA A 252 6.07 -55.66 -49.69
CA ALA A 252 7.34 -54.95 -49.85
C ALA A 252 7.81 -54.34 -48.50
N PRO A 253 9.07 -54.56 -48.06
CA PRO A 253 9.55 -54.06 -46.78
C PRO A 253 9.66 -52.53 -46.79
N GLN A 254 9.13 -51.88 -45.74
CA GLN A 254 9.28 -50.44 -45.54
C GLN A 254 10.77 -50.09 -45.34
N GLY A 255 11.27 -49.22 -46.21
CA GLY A 255 12.64 -48.72 -46.17
C GLY A 255 12.98 -48.03 -44.85
N THR A 256 14.19 -48.30 -44.38
CA THR A 256 14.88 -47.71 -43.23
C THR A 256 14.78 -46.18 -43.15
N PRO A 257 14.67 -45.60 -41.93
CA PRO A 257 14.61 -44.14 -41.76
C PRO A 257 15.99 -43.50 -42.01
N PRO A 258 16.05 -42.24 -42.50
CA PRO A 258 17.31 -41.55 -42.78
C PRO A 258 18.04 -41.15 -41.49
N PRO A 259 19.38 -41.09 -41.50
CA PRO A 259 20.17 -40.73 -40.33
C PRO A 259 20.03 -39.24 -39.98
N ALA A 260 19.97 -38.95 -38.69
CA ALA A 260 19.97 -37.61 -38.13
C ALA A 260 21.31 -36.91 -38.42
N ALA A 261 21.26 -35.71 -39.01
CA ALA A 261 22.41 -34.84 -39.17
C ALA A 261 22.63 -34.03 -37.87
N SER A 262 23.85 -34.13 -37.35
CA SER A 262 24.41 -33.33 -36.25
C SER A 262 24.64 -31.88 -36.61
#